data_AF-D3DKB5-F1
#
_entry.id   AF-D3DKB5-F1
#
_cell.length_a   1.000
_cell.length_b   1.000
_cell.length_c   1.000
_cell.angle_alpha   90.00
_cell.angle_beta   90.00
_cell.angle_gamma   90.00
#
_symmetry.space_group_name_H-M   'P 1'
#
loop_
_entity.id
_entity.type
_entity.pdbx_description
1 polymer ?
#
loop_
_entity_poly.entity_id
_entity_poly.type
_entity_poly.pdbx_seq_one_letter_code
_entity_poly.pdbx_strand_id
1 'polypeptide(L)'
;MLLYFVLIATLLSHRLLDFPDFSIVVLLSPLVFLENIFRWKNPWNLFILTFPICLLLGFDIKTLLNAFLSALAEEVFFRAYLMRRYGNITVSAMFALPHFLIYQNFVSLLTFFPSLLFGFLYKKTDSLIFVSLVHLYSNLLYNAWVIRLV
;
A
#
# COMPACT_ATOMS: atom_id res chain seq x y z
N MET A 1 -4.50 16.16 -4.19
CA MET A 1 -3.47 16.44 -5.20
C MET A 1 -2.18 16.96 -4.60
N LEU A 2 -2.19 18.00 -3.77
CA LEU A 2 -0.95 18.51 -3.13
C LEU A 2 -0.10 17.39 -2.50
N LEU A 3 -0.68 16.57 -1.60
CA LEU A 3 0.05 15.47 -0.97
C LEU A 3 0.60 14.44 -1.98
N TYR A 4 -0.08 14.22 -3.11
CA TYR A 4 0.42 13.32 -4.15
C TYR A 4 1.64 13.91 -4.84
N PHE A 5 1.63 15.20 -5.16
CA PHE A 5 2.83 15.87 -5.70
C PHE A 5 3.98 15.88 -4.70
N VAL A 6 3.70 16.06 -3.39
CA VAL A 6 4.72 15.93 -2.33
C VAL A 6 5.29 14.52 -2.29
N LEU A 7 4.47 13.47 -2.45
CA LEU A 7 4.94 12.08 -2.53
C LEU A 7 5.89 11.91 -3.71
N ILE A 8 5.48 12.34 -4.91
CA ILE A 8 6.31 12.25 -6.12
C ILE A 8 7.62 13.03 -5.95
N ALA A 9 7.57 14.26 -5.42
CA ALA A 9 8.75 15.07 -5.18
C ALA A 9 9.71 14.41 -4.16
N THR A 10 9.18 13.80 -3.11
CA THR A 10 9.97 13.08 -2.10
C THR A 10 10.69 11.88 -2.72
N LEU A 11 9.98 11.08 -3.53
CA LEU A 11 10.56 9.92 -4.20
C LEU A 11 11.61 10.31 -5.24
N LEU A 12 11.37 11.37 -6.02
CA LEU A 12 12.35 11.90 -6.96
C LEU A 12 13.58 12.45 -6.25
N SER A 13 13.40 13.14 -5.12
CA SER A 13 14.53 13.67 -4.32
C SER A 13 15.36 12.54 -3.74
N HIS A 14 14.72 11.51 -3.18
CA HIS A 14 15.40 10.30 -2.72
C HIS A 14 16.20 9.65 -3.86
N ARG A 15 15.58 9.51 -5.04
CA ARG A 15 16.19 8.79 -6.16
C ARG A 15 17.30 9.57 -6.88
N LEU A 16 17.16 10.88 -7.06
CA LEU A 16 18.06 11.71 -7.87
C LEU A 16 19.15 12.39 -7.04
N LEU A 17 18.90 12.62 -5.76
CA LEU A 17 19.78 13.41 -4.88
C LEU A 17 20.25 12.63 -3.65
N ASP A 18 19.95 11.32 -3.56
CA ASP A 18 20.24 10.45 -2.41
C ASP A 18 19.73 11.00 -1.06
N PHE A 19 18.64 11.79 -1.08
CA PHE A 19 17.98 12.25 0.15
C PHE A 19 17.36 11.08 0.91
N PRO A 20 17.19 11.16 2.24
CA PRO A 20 16.47 10.12 2.99
C PRO A 20 15.03 9.96 2.48
N ASP A 21 14.53 8.72 2.47
CA ASP A 21 13.16 8.44 2.05
C ASP A 21 12.15 8.84 3.14
N PHE A 22 11.44 9.94 2.89
CA PHE A 22 10.34 10.43 3.73
C PHE A 22 8.96 10.04 3.21
N SER A 23 8.87 9.13 2.22
CA SER A 23 7.61 8.72 1.59
C SER A 23 6.60 8.23 2.62
N ILE A 24 7.02 7.47 3.64
CA ILE A 24 6.15 6.96 4.70
C ILE A 24 5.44 8.09 5.48
N VAL A 25 6.12 9.21 5.72
CA VAL A 25 5.53 10.37 6.41
C VAL A 25 4.45 11.00 5.53
N VAL A 26 4.70 11.11 4.22
CA VAL A 26 3.73 11.63 3.26
C VAL A 26 2.53 10.69 3.13
N LEU A 27 2.77 9.38 3.06
CA LEU A 27 1.73 8.35 2.95
C LEU A 27 0.82 8.32 4.18
N LEU A 28 1.36 8.55 5.39
CA LEU A 28 0.58 8.61 6.63
C LEU A 28 -0.01 10.00 6.92
N SER A 29 0.47 11.07 6.27
CA SER A 29 -0.04 12.43 6.51
C SER A 29 -1.56 12.61 6.38
N PRO A 30 -2.30 11.85 5.53
CA PRO A 30 -3.75 11.96 5.47
C PRO A 30 -4.47 11.59 6.78
N LEU A 31 -3.83 10.86 7.70
CA LEU A 31 -4.41 10.51 8.99
C LEU A 31 -4.88 11.74 9.77
N VAL A 32 -4.24 12.90 9.57
CA VAL A 32 -4.64 14.18 10.19
C VAL A 32 -6.05 14.62 9.77
N PHE A 33 -6.53 14.19 8.59
CA PHE A 33 -7.81 14.58 8.01
C PHE A 33 -8.86 13.46 8.06
N LEU A 34 -8.50 12.26 8.50
CA LEU A 34 -9.36 11.09 8.43
C LEU A 34 -9.77 10.61 9.82
N GLU A 35 -11.08 10.58 10.06
CA GLU A 35 -11.66 10.13 11.32
C GLU A 35 -12.12 8.66 11.24
N ASN A 36 -11.95 7.92 12.34
CA ASN A 36 -12.42 6.54 12.51
C ASN A 36 -12.11 5.59 11.34
N ILE A 37 -10.93 5.72 10.73
CA ILE A 37 -10.56 5.00 9.50
C ILE A 37 -10.54 3.49 9.65
N PHE A 38 -10.18 2.99 10.83
CA PHE A 38 -10.00 1.57 11.08
C PHE A 38 -11.32 0.84 11.29
N ARG A 39 -12.40 1.59 11.58
CA ARG A 39 -13.75 1.06 11.82
C ARG A 39 -13.71 -0.23 12.62
N TRP A 40 -13.19 -0.17 13.85
CA TRP A 40 -12.78 -1.35 14.63
C TRP A 40 -13.82 -2.47 14.73
N LYS A 41 -15.13 -2.14 14.67
CA LYS A 41 -16.25 -3.11 14.69
C LYS A 41 -16.53 -3.81 13.35
N ASN A 42 -15.80 -3.49 12.29
CA ASN A 42 -16.00 -4.09 10.97
C ASN A 42 -15.56 -5.57 11.02
N PRO A 43 -16.44 -6.53 10.66
CA PRO A 43 -16.12 -7.96 10.74
C PRO A 43 -14.93 -8.36 9.86
N TRP A 44 -14.67 -7.65 8.76
CA TRP A 44 -13.51 -7.90 7.91
C TRP A 44 -12.17 -7.63 8.61
N ASN A 45 -12.16 -6.87 9.71
CA ASN A 45 -10.97 -6.67 10.53
C ASN A 45 -10.50 -7.96 11.21
N LEU A 46 -11.39 -8.95 11.40
CA LEU A 46 -11.02 -10.28 11.93
C LEU A 46 -10.01 -11.00 11.03
N PHE A 47 -9.85 -10.57 9.79
CA PHE A 47 -8.82 -11.08 8.89
C PHE A 47 -7.40 -10.89 9.44
N ILE A 48 -7.18 -9.98 10.41
CA ILE A 48 -5.91 -9.85 11.15
C ILE A 48 -5.49 -11.14 11.85
N LEU A 49 -6.44 -12.03 12.16
CA LEU A 49 -6.16 -13.35 12.73
C LEU A 49 -5.39 -14.28 11.76
N THR A 50 -5.33 -13.92 10.48
CA THR A 50 -4.49 -14.64 9.49
C THR A 50 -3.03 -14.19 9.52
N PHE A 51 -2.71 -13.05 10.14
CA PHE A 51 -1.35 -12.52 10.25
C PHE A 51 -0.34 -13.48 10.91
N PRO A 52 -0.67 -14.15 12.04
CA PRO A 52 0.24 -15.12 12.66
C PRO A 52 0.55 -16.34 11.77
N ILE A 53 -0.30 -16.67 10.79
CA ILE A 53 -0.05 -17.79 9.87
C ILE A 53 1.22 -17.51 9.06
N CYS A 54 1.53 -16.26 8.72
CA CYS A 54 2.76 -15.91 8.03
C CYS A 54 4.02 -16.24 8.86
N LEU A 55 3.94 -16.14 10.20
CA LEU A 55 5.05 -16.56 11.06
C LEU A 55 5.28 -18.07 10.98
N LEU A 56 4.20 -18.86 10.93
CA LEU A 56 4.27 -20.32 10.76
C LEU A 56 4.83 -20.72 9.39
N LEU A 57 4.66 -19.88 8.37
CA LEU A 57 5.25 -20.05 7.04
C LEU A 57 6.72 -19.62 6.96
N GLY A 58 7.32 -19.19 8.07
CA GLY A 58 8.76 -18.88 8.17
C GLY A 58 9.13 -17.42 7.90
N PHE A 59 8.18 -16.50 7.81
CA PHE A 59 8.49 -15.08 7.71
C PHE A 59 8.87 -14.50 9.09
N ASP A 60 9.95 -13.71 9.15
CA ASP A 60 10.36 -13.03 10.38
C ASP A 60 9.38 -11.92 10.79
N ILE A 61 9.18 -11.74 12.11
CA ILE A 61 8.23 -10.76 12.65
C ILE A 61 8.56 -9.33 12.26
N LYS A 62 9.85 -8.93 12.22
CA LYS A 62 10.23 -7.56 11.86
C LYS A 62 9.90 -7.30 10.39
N THR A 63 10.20 -8.26 9.51
CA THR A 63 9.85 -8.18 8.10
C THR A 63 8.35 -8.05 7.90
N LEU A 64 7.54 -8.86 8.60
CA LEU A 64 6.09 -8.79 8.50
C LEU A 64 5.53 -7.46 9.02
N LEU A 65 6.03 -6.96 10.15
CA LEU A 65 5.59 -5.67 10.70
C LEU A 65 5.94 -4.52 9.76
N ASN A 66 7.17 -4.49 9.23
CA ASN A 66 7.60 -3.46 8.28
C ASN A 66 6.76 -3.50 6.99
N ALA A 67 6.57 -4.69 6.41
CA ALA A 67 5.79 -4.85 5.20
C ALA A 67 4.31 -4.48 5.42
N PHE A 68 3.75 -4.82 6.59
CA PHE A 68 2.38 -4.45 6.94
C PHE A 68 2.23 -2.95 7.13
N LEU A 69 3.15 -2.29 7.84
CA LEU A 69 3.13 -0.84 8.03
C LEU A 69 3.27 -0.09 6.71
N SER A 70 4.13 -0.57 5.81
CA SER A 70 4.25 -0.02 4.44
C SER A 70 2.94 -0.16 3.68
N ALA A 71 2.38 -1.37 3.61
CA ALA A 71 1.11 -1.63 2.93
C ALA A 71 -0.03 -0.78 3.54
N LEU A 72 -0.11 -0.69 4.87
CA LEU A 72 -1.09 0.13 5.55
C LEU A 72 -0.96 1.61 5.19
N ALA A 73 0.26 2.17 5.21
CA ALA A 73 0.49 3.56 4.86
C ALA A 73 0.08 3.87 3.42
N GLU A 74 0.40 2.97 2.49
CA GLU A 74 -0.03 3.09 1.11
C GLU A 74 -1.57 3.03 0.99
N GLU A 75 -2.23 2.08 1.65
CA GLU A 75 -3.69 1.97 1.57
C GLU A 75 -4.42 3.14 2.27
N VAL A 76 -3.84 3.72 3.33
CA VAL A 76 -4.31 5.00 3.92
C VAL A 76 -4.30 6.09 2.84
N PHE A 77 -3.17 6.24 2.15
CA PHE A 77 -2.98 7.32 1.19
C PHE A 77 -3.83 7.15 -0.07
N PHE A 78 -3.76 5.97 -0.68
CA PHE A 78 -4.39 5.73 -1.98
C PHE A 78 -5.87 5.42 -1.84
N ARG A 79 -6.29 4.55 -0.89
CA ARG A 79 -7.71 4.17 -0.77
C ARG A 79 -8.48 5.11 0.12
N ALA A 80 -8.04 5.27 1.37
CA ALA A 80 -8.80 6.01 2.35
C ALA A 80 -8.80 7.52 2.05
N TYR A 81 -7.74 8.05 1.43
CA TYR A 81 -7.65 9.47 1.07
C TYR A 81 -7.92 9.77 -0.41
N LEU A 82 -7.05 9.37 -1.34
CA LEU A 82 -7.16 9.77 -2.75
C LEU A 82 -8.42 9.22 -3.44
N MET A 83 -8.79 7.96 -3.18
CA MET A 83 -9.89 7.31 -3.90
C MET A 83 -11.24 7.95 -3.61
N ARG A 84 -11.41 8.59 -2.43
CA ARG A 84 -12.60 9.37 -2.10
C ARG A 84 -12.90 10.47 -3.12
N ARG A 85 -11.87 10.99 -3.80
CA ARG A 85 -11.99 12.10 -4.76
C ARG A 85 -11.84 11.70 -6.22
N TYR A 86 -11.01 10.70 -6.52
CA TYR A 86 -10.62 10.37 -7.90
C TYR A 86 -11.12 9.01 -8.39
N GLY A 87 -11.68 8.17 -7.52
CA GLY A 87 -12.14 6.84 -7.90
C GLY A 87 -11.02 5.83 -8.12
N ASN A 88 -11.40 4.56 -8.30
CA ASN A 88 -10.45 3.44 -8.22
C ASN A 88 -9.48 3.40 -9.41
N ILE A 89 -9.98 3.57 -10.64
CA ILE A 89 -9.15 3.49 -11.86
C ILE A 89 -8.05 4.55 -11.83
N THR A 90 -8.42 5.81 -11.58
CA THR A 90 -7.46 6.91 -11.52
C THR A 90 -6.45 6.72 -10.39
N VAL A 91 -6.91 6.32 -9.19
CA VAL A 91 -6.00 6.07 -8.07
C VAL A 91 -5.06 4.90 -8.34
N SER A 92 -5.50 3.85 -9.04
CA SER A 92 -4.60 2.76 -9.42
C SER A 92 -3.55 3.17 -10.43
N ALA A 93 -3.87 4.06 -11.36
CA ALA A 93 -2.85 4.67 -12.22
C ALA A 93 -1.87 5.53 -11.40
N MET A 94 -2.40 6.31 -10.45
CA MET A 94 -1.58 7.11 -9.53
C MET A 94 -0.70 6.27 -8.61
N PHE A 95 -1.13 5.05 -8.25
CA PHE A 95 -0.39 4.10 -7.43
C PHE A 95 0.81 3.48 -8.18
N ALA A 96 0.63 3.17 -9.47
CA ALA A 96 1.67 2.57 -10.29
C ALA A 96 2.85 3.51 -10.58
N LEU A 97 2.61 4.82 -10.66
CA LEU A 97 3.67 5.79 -10.99
C LEU A 97 4.79 5.85 -9.94
N PRO A 98 4.53 6.01 -8.62
CA PRO A 98 5.54 5.90 -7.57
C PRO A 98 6.41 4.64 -7.67
N HIS A 99 5.78 3.48 -7.95
CA HIS A 99 6.50 2.22 -8.11
C HIS A 99 7.47 2.27 -9.29
N PHE A 100 7.03 2.82 -10.42
CA PHE A 100 7.92 3.01 -11.57
C PHE A 100 9.08 3.97 -11.28
N LEU A 101 8.85 5.05 -10.53
CA LEU A 101 9.91 6.00 -10.17
C LEU A 101 10.99 5.38 -9.29
N ILE A 102 10.59 4.52 -8.34
CA ILE A 102 11.52 3.85 -7.43
C ILE A 102 12.27 2.72 -8.15
N TYR A 103 11.54 1.82 -8.83
CA TYR A 103 12.13 0.60 -9.39
C TYR A 103 12.70 0.74 -10.80
N GLN A 104 12.38 1.81 -11.53
CA GLN A 104 12.85 2.09 -12.91
C GLN A 104 12.62 0.93 -13.90
N ASN A 105 11.60 0.12 -13.67
CA ASN A 105 11.27 -1.05 -14.48
C ASN A 105 9.79 -1.01 -14.89
N PHE A 106 9.49 -1.25 -16.17
CA PHE A 106 8.12 -1.32 -16.68
C PHE A 106 7.26 -2.39 -16.02
N VAL A 107 7.84 -3.48 -15.51
CA VAL A 107 7.09 -4.50 -14.75
C VAL A 107 6.42 -3.90 -13.51
N SER A 108 7.03 -2.90 -12.88
CA SER A 108 6.46 -2.23 -11.71
C SER A 108 5.16 -1.47 -12.02
N LEU A 109 4.91 -1.10 -13.28
CA LEU A 109 3.63 -0.50 -13.69
C LEU A 109 2.47 -1.50 -13.60
N LEU A 110 2.75 -2.81 -13.61
CA LEU A 110 1.73 -3.84 -13.43
C LEU A 110 1.09 -3.80 -12.04
N THR A 111 1.69 -3.09 -11.07
CA THR A 111 1.07 -2.78 -9.77
C THR A 111 -0.27 -2.04 -9.90
N PHE A 112 -0.56 -1.47 -11.07
CA PHE A 112 -1.89 -0.99 -11.45
C PHE A 112 -3.00 -2.04 -11.21
N PHE A 113 -2.77 -3.29 -11.60
CA PHE A 113 -3.77 -4.37 -11.52
C PHE A 113 -4.09 -4.81 -10.08
N PRO A 114 -3.12 -5.18 -9.22
CA PRO A 114 -3.43 -5.47 -7.82
C PRO A 114 -4.00 -4.24 -7.11
N SER A 115 -3.56 -3.02 -7.44
CA SER A 115 -4.17 -1.80 -6.91
C SER A 115 -5.66 -1.67 -7.25
N LEU A 116 -6.09 -2.04 -8.46
CA LEU A 116 -7.52 -2.08 -8.81
C LEU A 116 -8.30 -3.03 -7.90
N LEU A 117 -7.75 -4.22 -7.64
CA LEU A 117 -8.34 -5.19 -6.73
C LEU A 117 -8.43 -4.60 -5.31
N PHE A 118 -7.37 -3.98 -4.81
CA PHE A 118 -7.35 -3.37 -3.47
C PHE A 118 -8.44 -2.31 -3.33
N GLY A 119 -8.57 -1.39 -4.30
CA GLY A 119 -9.63 -0.39 -4.25
C GLY A 119 -11.03 -0.96 -4.41
N PHE A 120 -11.23 -2.03 -5.17
CA PHE A 120 -12.50 -2.75 -5.22
C PHE A 120 -12.85 -3.39 -3.86
N LEU A 121 -11.89 -4.10 -3.26
CA LEU A 121 -12.07 -4.75 -1.96
C LEU A 121 -12.33 -3.74 -0.86
N TYR A 122 -11.58 -2.63 -0.81
CA TYR A 122 -11.82 -1.56 0.15
C TYR A 122 -13.23 -0.97 0.03
N LYS A 123 -13.75 -0.76 -1.19
CA LYS A 123 -15.14 -0.30 -1.39
C LYS A 123 -16.17 -1.33 -0.91
N LYS A 124 -15.89 -2.62 -1.11
CA LYS A 124 -16.82 -3.71 -0.76
C LYS A 124 -16.83 -4.00 0.75
N THR A 125 -15.68 -3.97 1.39
CA THR A 125 -15.52 -4.35 2.80
C THR A 125 -15.52 -3.16 3.73
N ASP A 126 -15.16 -1.98 3.25
CA ASP A 126 -14.98 -0.75 4.04
C ASP A 126 -14.03 -0.96 5.23
N SER A 127 -13.04 -1.84 5.04
CA SER A 127 -12.04 -2.20 6.04
C SER A 127 -10.65 -1.91 5.50
N LEU A 128 -9.99 -0.94 6.14
CA LEU A 128 -8.61 -0.58 5.84
C LEU A 128 -7.64 -1.69 6.27
N ILE A 129 -7.90 -2.32 7.41
CA ILE A 129 -7.08 -3.43 7.93
C ILE A 129 -7.11 -4.60 6.94
N PHE A 130 -8.31 -4.98 6.48
CA PHE A 130 -8.47 -6.06 5.52
C PHE A 130 -7.70 -5.80 4.22
N VAL A 131 -7.89 -4.63 3.59
CA VAL A 131 -7.21 -4.34 2.32
C VAL A 131 -5.69 -4.25 2.49
N SER A 132 -5.21 -3.73 3.62
CA SER A 132 -3.77 -3.65 3.93
C SER A 132 -3.14 -5.05 4.09
N LEU A 133 -3.87 -6.00 4.68
CA LEU A 133 -3.43 -7.39 4.77
C LEU A 133 -3.45 -8.09 3.40
N VAL A 134 -4.47 -7.85 2.58
CA VAL A 134 -4.50 -8.38 1.20
C VAL A 134 -3.33 -7.84 0.37
N HIS A 135 -2.99 -6.56 0.54
CA HIS A 135 -1.83 -5.96 -0.09
C HIS A 135 -0.53 -6.59 0.43
N LEU A 136 -0.35 -6.69 1.75
CA LEU A 136 0.78 -7.42 2.35
C LEU A 136 0.95 -8.82 1.73
N TYR A 137 -0.13 -9.61 1.68
CA TYR A 137 -0.07 -10.97 1.15
C TYR A 137 0.25 -11.01 -0.34
N SER A 138 -0.23 -10.04 -1.11
CA SER A 138 0.13 -9.89 -2.51
C SER A 138 1.64 -9.63 -2.67
N ASN A 139 2.23 -8.78 -1.81
CA ASN A 139 3.67 -8.51 -1.81
C ASN A 139 4.48 -9.74 -1.38
N LEU A 140 4.04 -10.47 -0.35
CA LEU A 140 4.69 -11.70 0.09
C LEU A 140 4.66 -12.78 -1.00
N LEU A 141 3.52 -12.95 -1.68
CA LEU A 141 3.39 -13.90 -2.78
C LEU A 141 4.28 -13.52 -3.97
N TYR A 142 4.32 -12.24 -4.34
CA TYR A 142 5.19 -11.75 -5.41
C TYR A 142 6.67 -12.03 -5.09
N ASN A 143 7.11 -11.71 -3.87
CA ASN A 143 8.50 -11.91 -3.46
C ASN A 143 8.88 -13.39 -3.32
N ALA A 144 7.96 -14.23 -2.83
CA ALA A 144 8.22 -15.66 -2.63
C ALA A 144 8.23 -16.45 -3.95
N TRP A 145 7.36 -16.09 -4.90
CA TRP A 145 7.09 -16.93 -6.08
C TRP A 145 7.46 -16.29 -7.42
N VAL A 146 7.33 -14.98 -7.58
CA VAL A 146 7.53 -14.33 -8.89
C VAL A 146 8.99 -13.93 -9.11
N ILE A 147 9.63 -13.31 -8.12
CA ILE A 147 11.05 -12.92 -8.23
C ILE A 147 11.96 -14.16 -8.38
N ARG A 148 11.58 -15.32 -7.86
CA ARG A 148 12.37 -16.55 -7.99
C ARG A 148 12.29 -17.22 -9.37
N LEU A 149 11.39 -16.77 -10.24
CA LEU A 149 11.13 -17.35 -11.56
C LEU A 149 11.62 -16.47 -12.73
N VAL A 150 12.12 -15.27 -12.44
CA VAL A 150 12.63 -14.28 -13.40
C VAL A 150 14.11 -14.06 -13.14
#